data_AF-C5FQR0-F1
#
_entry.id   AF-C5FQR0-F1
#
_cell.length_a   1.000
_cell.length_b   1.000
_cell.length_c   1.000
_cell.angle_alpha   90.00
_cell.angle_beta   90.00
_cell.angle_gamma   90.00
#
_symmetry.space_group_name_H-M   'P 1'
#
loop_
_entity.id
_entity.type
_entity.pdbx_description
1 polymer ?
#
loop_
_entity_poly.entity_id
_entity_poly.type
_entity_poly.pdbx_seq_one_letter_code
_entity_poly.pdbx_strand_id
1 'polypeptide(L)'
;MPNSEEASPDYLRNSAPLPPSILSPQKLFNTIRKAILGSREHNELMFENIPTETGLLVTNSLIKDPDIENACPRINYNSLTQTIDIRIMPTFVHDAHQRWIVNEISRMVSSGFLTQAESDMVAFLVSTTFKGFRAPYSSSVKEPDTCLLPDNQPFPCIVIETGWSDSWAKLCRDKDLWLHGGFPHVQFVF
;
A
#
# COMPACT_ATOMS: atom_id res chain seq x y z
N MET A 1 -23.16 37.92 -27.66
CA MET A 1 -23.05 36.47 -27.38
C MET A 1 -21.91 36.29 -26.39
N PRO A 2 -22.18 36.19 -25.08
CA PRO A 2 -21.14 35.89 -24.10
C PRO A 2 -20.99 34.37 -23.96
N ASN A 3 -19.75 33.89 -24.03
CA ASN A 3 -19.38 32.51 -23.68
C ASN A 3 -19.60 32.31 -22.18
N SER A 4 -20.36 31.29 -21.83
CA SER A 4 -20.46 30.73 -20.50
C SER A 4 -19.25 29.84 -20.24
N GLU A 5 -18.29 30.31 -19.43
CA GLU A 5 -17.31 29.45 -18.78
C GLU A 5 -17.98 28.77 -17.58
N GLU A 6 -18.21 27.47 -17.70
CA GLU A 6 -18.62 26.58 -16.61
C GLU A 6 -17.48 26.50 -15.59
N ALA A 7 -17.72 27.03 -14.40
CA ALA A 7 -16.83 26.89 -13.25
C ALA A 7 -16.88 25.43 -12.75
N SER A 8 -15.76 24.73 -12.87
CA SER A 8 -15.52 23.43 -12.22
C SER A 8 -15.74 23.54 -10.70
N PRO A 9 -16.43 22.60 -10.05
CA PRO A 9 -16.58 22.63 -8.60
C PRO A 9 -15.24 22.30 -7.93
N ASP A 10 -14.68 23.28 -7.23
CA ASP A 10 -13.59 23.08 -6.28
C ASP A 10 -14.00 22.02 -5.25
N TYR A 11 -13.37 20.84 -5.33
CA TYR A 11 -13.46 19.84 -4.27
C TYR A 11 -12.83 20.42 -3.00
N LEU A 12 -13.68 20.66 -2.00
CA LEU A 12 -13.30 21.12 -0.66
C LEU A 12 -12.29 20.14 -0.02
N ARG A 13 -10.98 20.45 -0.15
CA ARG A 13 -9.94 19.91 0.74
C ARG A 13 -10.14 20.53 2.12
N ASN A 14 -10.70 19.77 3.04
CA ASN A 14 -10.87 20.18 4.42
C ASN A 14 -9.51 20.10 5.15
N SER A 15 -8.67 21.12 4.98
CA SER A 15 -7.39 21.25 5.71
C SER A 15 -7.61 22.04 7.00
N ALA A 16 -8.11 21.36 8.03
CA ALA A 16 -7.99 21.82 9.41
C ALA A 16 -6.99 20.90 10.14
N PRO A 17 -5.91 21.42 10.73
CA PRO A 17 -5.02 20.61 11.54
C PRO A 17 -5.78 20.13 12.78
N LEU A 18 -6.05 18.82 12.83
CA LEU A 18 -6.59 18.19 14.03
C LEU A 18 -5.58 18.40 15.18
N PRO A 19 -6.01 18.89 16.36
CA PRO A 19 -5.12 18.98 17.51
C PRO A 19 -4.60 17.58 17.87
N PRO A 20 -3.36 17.45 18.39
CA PRO A 20 -2.75 16.17 18.72
C PRO A 20 -3.38 15.60 20.00
N SER A 21 -4.65 15.22 19.96
CA SER A 21 -5.15 14.21 20.87
C SER A 21 -4.53 12.90 20.40
N ILE A 22 -3.53 12.40 21.12
CA ILE A 22 -3.05 11.02 20.94
C ILE A 22 -4.28 10.14 21.17
N LEU A 23 -4.95 9.75 20.08
CA LEU A 23 -6.02 8.78 20.16
C LEU A 23 -5.42 7.55 20.82
N SER A 24 -6.06 7.06 21.89
CA SER A 24 -5.63 5.77 22.44
C SER A 24 -5.67 4.71 21.33
N PRO A 25 -4.80 3.69 21.36
CA PRO A 25 -4.77 2.67 20.31
C PRO A 25 -6.16 2.10 19.99
N GLN A 26 -6.98 1.87 21.02
CA GLN A 26 -8.36 1.40 20.86
C GLN A 26 -9.27 2.42 20.13
N LYS A 27 -9.17 3.71 20.46
CA LYS A 27 -9.96 4.75 19.78
C LYS A 27 -9.53 4.89 18.32
N LEU A 28 -8.23 4.85 18.05
CA LEU A 28 -7.70 4.90 16.69
C LEU A 28 -8.17 3.69 15.88
N PHE A 29 -8.03 2.48 16.43
CA PHE A 29 -8.55 1.24 15.83
C PHE A 29 -10.05 1.34 15.50
N ASN A 30 -10.88 1.70 16.48
CA ASN A 30 -12.33 1.81 16.27
C ASN A 30 -12.70 2.86 15.21
N THR A 31 -11.96 3.96 15.16
CA THR A 31 -12.16 5.04 14.19
C THR A 31 -11.86 4.55 12.79
N ILE A 32 -10.69 3.93 12.59
CA ILE A 32 -10.27 3.38 11.31
C ILE A 32 -11.23 2.27 10.86
N ARG A 33 -11.55 1.34 11.76
CA ARG A 33 -12.47 0.23 11.47
C ARG A 33 -13.82 0.73 10.98
N LYS A 34 -14.39 1.74 11.66
CA LYS A 34 -15.66 2.36 11.25
C LYS A 34 -15.55 3.03 9.88
N ALA A 35 -14.42 3.69 9.59
CA ALA A 35 -14.21 4.34 8.30
C ALA A 35 -14.13 3.32 7.15
N ILE A 36 -13.40 2.21 7.35
CA ILE A 36 -13.30 1.12 6.37
C ILE A 36 -14.68 0.52 6.09
N LEU A 37 -15.37 0.06 7.14
CA LEU A 37 -16.66 -0.63 6.98
C LEU A 37 -17.81 0.29 6.55
N GLY A 38 -17.64 1.60 6.74
CA GLY A 38 -18.62 2.61 6.32
C GLY A 38 -18.44 3.09 4.89
N SER A 39 -17.30 2.82 4.24
CA SER A 39 -17.05 3.29 2.88
C SER A 39 -17.86 2.50 1.85
N ARG A 40 -18.35 3.20 0.83
CA ARG A 40 -19.06 2.61 -0.32
C ARG A 40 -18.36 2.83 -1.65
N GLU A 41 -17.30 3.60 -1.62
CA GLU A 41 -16.50 3.97 -2.77
C GLU A 41 -15.01 3.95 -2.41
N HIS A 42 -14.19 4.12 -3.43
CA HIS A 42 -12.75 4.26 -3.28
C HIS A 42 -12.42 5.39 -2.31
N ASN A 43 -11.53 5.13 -1.35
CA ASN A 43 -11.12 6.13 -0.38
C ASN A 43 -9.70 5.87 0.11
N GLU A 44 -8.97 6.95 0.36
CA GLU A 44 -7.61 6.90 0.89
C GLU A 44 -7.57 7.64 2.23
N LEU A 45 -7.20 6.92 3.28
CA LEU A 45 -7.14 7.45 4.64
C LEU A 45 -5.68 7.51 5.09
N MET A 46 -5.28 8.65 5.61
CA MET A 46 -3.93 8.87 6.13
C MET A 46 -4.00 9.42 7.56
N PHE A 47 -3.31 8.76 8.47
CA PHE A 47 -3.20 9.16 9.87
C PHE A 47 -1.73 9.37 10.20
N GLU A 48 -1.35 10.61 10.46
CA GLU A 48 0.03 11.02 10.71
C GLU A 48 0.31 11.17 12.21
N ASN A 49 1.60 11.27 12.55
CA ASN A 49 2.08 11.46 13.93
C ASN A 49 1.64 10.33 14.88
N ILE A 50 1.56 9.10 14.37
CA ILE A 50 1.18 7.91 15.14
C ILE A 50 2.45 7.23 15.69
N PRO A 51 2.67 7.22 17.01
CA PRO A 51 3.85 6.61 17.61
C PRO A 51 4.03 5.15 17.19
N THR A 52 5.27 4.72 17.01
CA THR A 52 5.64 3.39 16.50
C THR A 52 4.89 2.23 17.15
N GLU A 53 4.84 2.22 18.48
CA GLU A 53 4.13 1.17 19.23
C GLU A 53 2.62 1.17 18.93
N THR A 54 2.00 2.34 18.89
CA THR A 54 0.57 2.49 18.58
C THR A 54 0.28 2.14 17.13
N GLY A 55 1.08 2.63 16.18
CA GLY A 55 0.90 2.38 14.76
C GLY A 55 1.02 0.90 14.42
N LEU A 56 2.07 0.26 14.92
CA LEU A 56 2.27 -1.19 14.75
C LEU A 56 1.15 -2.00 15.39
N LEU A 57 0.73 -1.67 16.61
CA LEU A 57 -0.35 -2.36 17.29
C LEU A 57 -1.65 -2.26 16.50
N VAL A 58 -2.08 -1.04 16.15
CA VAL A 58 -3.35 -0.80 15.46
C VAL A 58 -3.37 -1.46 14.08
N THR A 59 -2.30 -1.29 13.28
CA THR A 59 -2.21 -1.92 11.96
C THR A 59 -2.26 -3.44 12.05
N ASN A 60 -1.54 -4.05 13.01
CA ASN A 60 -1.61 -5.50 13.22
C ASN A 60 -2.99 -5.98 13.67
N SER A 61 -3.69 -5.20 14.48
CA SER A 61 -5.05 -5.50 14.91
C SER A 61 -6.05 -5.42 13.75
N LEU A 62 -5.92 -4.42 12.88
CA LEU A 62 -6.81 -4.26 11.71
C LEU A 62 -6.64 -5.41 10.72
N ILE A 63 -5.41 -5.80 10.40
CA ILE A 63 -5.12 -6.89 9.46
C ILE A 63 -5.66 -8.25 9.96
N LYS A 64 -5.87 -8.40 11.27
CA LYS A 64 -6.41 -9.62 11.88
C LYS A 64 -7.92 -9.56 12.16
N ASP A 65 -8.58 -8.44 11.87
CA ASP A 65 -10.03 -8.29 12.07
C ASP A 65 -10.78 -8.92 10.89
N PRO A 66 -11.65 -9.92 11.11
CA PRO A 66 -12.33 -10.62 10.02
C PRO A 66 -13.24 -9.73 9.17
N ASP A 67 -13.87 -8.71 9.76
CA ASP A 67 -14.72 -7.79 8.99
C ASP A 67 -13.86 -6.88 8.11
N ILE A 68 -12.65 -6.53 8.57
CA ILE A 68 -11.68 -5.78 7.79
C ILE A 68 -11.09 -6.63 6.67
N GLU A 69 -10.74 -7.89 6.94
CA GLU A 69 -10.29 -8.83 5.92
C GLU A 69 -11.33 -8.98 4.80
N ASN A 70 -12.60 -9.14 5.15
CA ASN A 70 -13.71 -9.21 4.19
C ASN A 70 -13.91 -7.92 3.37
N ALA A 71 -13.53 -6.77 3.92
CA ALA A 71 -13.57 -5.49 3.20
C ALA A 71 -12.36 -5.29 2.27
N CYS A 72 -11.32 -6.12 2.40
CA CYS A 72 -10.10 -6.14 1.59
C CYS A 72 -9.41 -4.75 1.39
N PRO A 73 -9.26 -3.90 2.42
CA PRO A 73 -8.46 -2.69 2.27
C PRO A 73 -6.96 -3.02 2.18
N ARG A 74 -6.17 -2.11 1.59
CA ARG A 74 -4.71 -2.15 1.76
C ARG A 74 -4.33 -1.36 3.00
N ILE A 75 -3.59 -1.96 3.93
CA ILE A 75 -3.26 -1.33 5.22
C ILE A 75 -1.75 -1.29 5.41
N ASN A 76 -1.21 -0.08 5.53
CA ASN A 76 0.21 0.18 5.64
C ASN A 76 0.53 0.99 6.90
N TYR A 77 1.71 0.78 7.46
CA TYR A 77 2.31 1.62 8.49
C TYR A 77 3.78 1.88 8.18
N ASN A 78 4.16 3.15 8.10
CA ASN A 78 5.55 3.57 7.95
C ASN A 78 6.08 4.08 9.29
N SER A 79 7.00 3.34 9.90
CA SER A 79 7.54 3.68 11.23
C SER A 79 8.50 4.87 11.22
N LEU A 80 9.07 5.20 10.06
CA LEU A 80 9.94 6.38 9.94
C LEU A 80 9.11 7.67 9.91
N THR A 81 8.02 7.68 9.14
CA THR A 81 7.14 8.86 9.03
C THR A 81 6.00 8.86 10.04
N GLN A 82 5.85 7.79 10.81
CA GLN A 82 4.78 7.62 11.80
C GLN A 82 3.39 7.76 11.18
N THR A 83 3.19 7.12 10.03
CA THR A 83 1.98 7.26 9.22
C THR A 83 1.29 5.92 9.03
N ILE A 84 0.00 5.83 9.36
CA ILE A 84 -0.88 4.75 8.89
C ILE A 84 -1.54 5.23 7.61
N ASP A 85 -1.47 4.41 6.57
CA ASP A 85 -2.01 4.66 5.24
C ASP A 85 -2.95 3.50 4.86
N ILE A 86 -4.17 3.82 4.44
CA ILE A 86 -5.21 2.83 4.18
C ILE A 86 -5.91 3.15 2.87
N ARG A 87 -5.91 2.19 1.96
CA ARG A 87 -6.64 2.26 0.70
C ARG A 87 -7.86 1.35 0.75
N ILE A 88 -9.04 1.94 0.63
CA ILE A 88 -10.32 1.23 0.63
C ILE A 88 -10.80 1.11 -0.81
N MET A 89 -11.26 -0.09 -1.19
CA MET A 89 -11.78 -0.40 -2.53
C MET A 89 -10.82 0.07 -3.65
N PRO A 90 -9.65 -0.58 -3.83
CA PRO A 90 -8.78 -0.32 -4.98
C PRO A 90 -9.58 -0.39 -6.29
N THR A 91 -9.31 0.56 -7.19
CA THR A 91 -10.06 0.65 -8.46
C THR A 91 -9.43 -0.24 -9.53
N PHE A 92 -10.19 -0.54 -10.59
CA PHE A 92 -9.65 -1.26 -11.75
C PHE A 92 -8.40 -0.58 -12.32
N VAL A 93 -8.37 0.76 -12.37
CA VAL A 93 -7.25 1.52 -12.92
C VAL A 93 -5.98 1.32 -12.09
N HIS A 94 -6.14 1.25 -10.76
CA HIS A 94 -5.05 1.00 -9.85
C HIS A 94 -4.39 -0.37 -10.10
N ASP A 95 -5.20 -1.39 -10.33
CA ASP A 95 -4.71 -2.77 -10.52
C ASP A 95 -4.45 -3.13 -12.00
N ALA A 96 -4.61 -2.18 -12.92
CA ALA A 96 -4.51 -2.42 -14.36
C ALA A 96 -3.14 -2.98 -14.79
N HIS A 97 -2.07 -2.64 -14.06
CA HIS A 97 -0.72 -3.12 -14.30
C HIS A 97 -0.58 -4.64 -14.08
N GLN A 98 -1.38 -5.24 -13.19
CA GLN A 98 -1.31 -6.67 -12.87
C GLN A 98 -1.51 -7.54 -14.11
N ARG A 99 -2.50 -7.21 -14.95
CA ARG A 99 -2.79 -7.94 -16.17
C ARG A 99 -1.64 -7.89 -17.17
N TRP A 100 -0.95 -6.74 -17.26
CA TRP A 100 0.21 -6.60 -18.11
C TRP A 100 1.34 -7.54 -17.65
N ILE A 101 1.66 -7.55 -16.36
CA ILE A 101 2.73 -8.40 -15.79
C ILE A 101 2.45 -9.88 -16.03
N VAL A 102 1.22 -10.34 -15.76
CA VAL A 102 0.83 -11.75 -15.99
C VAL A 102 1.05 -12.15 -17.46
N ASN A 103 0.69 -11.26 -18.40
CA ASN A 103 0.91 -11.52 -19.81
C ASN A 103 2.40 -11.51 -20.18
N GLU A 104 3.21 -10.64 -19.58
CA GLU A 104 4.65 -10.60 -19.80
C GLU A 104 5.34 -11.85 -19.28
N ILE A 105 5.01 -12.35 -18.09
CA ILE A 105 5.55 -13.61 -17.57
C ILE A 105 5.22 -14.77 -18.53
N SER A 106 3.98 -14.85 -19.01
CA SER A 106 3.59 -15.85 -20.01
C SER A 106 4.37 -15.72 -21.33
N ARG A 107 4.62 -14.49 -21.80
CA ARG A 107 5.45 -14.22 -22.98
C ARG A 107 6.91 -14.59 -22.76
N MET A 108 7.46 -14.35 -21.58
CA MET A 108 8.82 -14.73 -21.21
C MET A 108 9.01 -16.25 -21.24
N VAL A 109 8.05 -17.02 -20.72
CA VAL A 109 8.09 -18.49 -20.78
C VAL A 109 7.97 -18.99 -22.22
N SER A 110 6.97 -18.51 -22.97
CA SER A 110 6.73 -18.96 -24.35
C SER A 110 7.83 -18.58 -25.34
N SER A 111 8.57 -17.50 -25.09
CA SER A 111 9.74 -17.10 -25.89
C SER A 111 11.04 -17.81 -25.47
N GLY A 112 11.02 -18.56 -24.35
CA GLY A 112 12.20 -19.20 -23.79
C GLY A 112 13.14 -18.26 -23.04
N PHE A 113 12.71 -17.04 -22.71
CA PHE A 113 13.46 -16.14 -21.83
C PHE A 113 13.50 -16.67 -20.39
N LEU A 114 12.38 -17.23 -19.92
CA LEU A 114 12.32 -18.03 -18.70
C LEU A 114 12.02 -19.49 -19.07
N THR A 115 12.65 -20.43 -18.38
CA THR A 115 12.16 -21.80 -18.34
C THR A 115 10.90 -21.90 -17.48
N GLN A 116 10.10 -22.96 -17.67
CA GLN A 116 8.95 -23.22 -16.80
C GLN A 116 9.38 -23.33 -15.33
N ALA A 117 10.50 -24.01 -15.06
CA ALA A 117 11.03 -24.15 -13.70
C ALA A 117 11.42 -22.80 -13.08
N GLU A 118 12.01 -21.88 -13.84
CA GLU A 118 12.31 -20.53 -13.34
C GLU A 118 11.04 -19.72 -13.06
N SER A 119 10.01 -19.84 -13.92
CA SER A 119 8.72 -19.20 -13.68
C SER A 119 8.02 -19.74 -12.43
N ASP A 120 8.11 -21.04 -12.18
CA ASP A 120 7.49 -21.69 -11.02
C ASP A 120 8.17 -21.27 -9.70
N MET A 121 9.43 -20.82 -9.76
CA MET A 121 10.19 -20.32 -8.61
C MET A 121 9.96 -18.82 -8.32
N VAL A 122 9.07 -18.14 -9.05
CA VAL A 122 8.79 -16.72 -8.83
C VAL A 122 7.29 -16.54 -8.57
N ALA A 123 6.96 -16.21 -7.32
CA ALA A 123 5.60 -15.89 -6.95
C ALA A 123 5.25 -14.46 -7.39
N PHE A 124 4.12 -14.33 -8.10
CA PHE A 124 3.44 -13.07 -8.33
C PHE A 124 2.47 -12.84 -7.16
N LEU A 125 2.71 -11.81 -6.36
CA LEU A 125 1.91 -11.53 -5.16
C LEU A 125 1.25 -10.16 -5.24
N VAL A 126 0.02 -10.11 -4.74
CA VAL A 126 -0.78 -8.90 -4.53
C VAL A 126 -1.32 -8.93 -3.10
N SER A 127 -1.58 -7.76 -2.51
CA SER A 127 -2.18 -7.64 -1.17
C SER A 127 -1.47 -8.42 -0.06
N THR A 128 -0.19 -8.74 -0.24
CA THR A 128 0.56 -9.53 0.75
C THR A 128 1.25 -8.60 1.73
N THR A 129 0.94 -8.75 3.01
CA THR A 129 1.55 -7.92 4.06
C THR A 129 2.99 -8.35 4.32
N PHE A 130 3.95 -7.43 4.14
CA PHE A 130 5.35 -7.61 4.53
C PHE A 130 5.66 -6.87 5.84
N LYS A 131 6.52 -7.49 6.65
CA LYS A 131 7.02 -7.01 7.95
C LYS A 131 8.48 -7.43 8.11
N GLY A 132 9.15 -6.92 9.14
CA GLY A 132 10.55 -7.30 9.42
C GLY A 132 11.57 -6.55 8.56
N PHE A 133 11.21 -5.35 8.11
CA PHE A 133 12.12 -4.44 7.43
C PHE A 133 13.32 -4.08 8.33
N ARG A 134 14.38 -3.57 7.72
CA ARG A 134 15.56 -3.06 8.43
C ARG A 134 15.32 -1.67 8.98
N ALA A 135 16.10 -1.30 9.99
CA ALA A 135 16.12 0.07 10.50
C ALA A 135 16.38 1.08 9.36
N PRO A 136 15.72 2.25 9.36
CA PRO A 136 14.80 2.77 10.39
C PRO A 136 13.34 2.28 10.27
N TYR A 137 13.05 1.36 9.35
CA TYR A 137 11.71 0.85 9.05
C TYR A 137 11.32 -0.40 9.84
N SER A 138 12.05 -0.76 10.90
CA SER A 138 11.92 -2.06 11.59
C SER A 138 10.53 -2.39 12.13
N SER A 139 9.71 -1.37 12.35
CA SER A 139 8.33 -1.52 12.82
C SER A 139 7.29 -1.19 11.74
N SER A 140 7.72 -1.09 10.49
CA SER A 140 6.83 -0.84 9.35
C SER A 140 6.09 -2.10 8.93
N VAL A 141 4.91 -1.88 8.36
CA VAL A 141 4.05 -2.89 7.76
C VAL A 141 3.67 -2.35 6.38
N LYS A 142 3.89 -3.12 5.32
CA LYS A 142 3.61 -2.63 3.97
C LYS A 142 3.07 -3.74 3.08
N GLU A 143 2.07 -3.40 2.29
CA GLU A 143 1.55 -4.19 1.20
C GLU A 143 1.96 -3.53 -0.12
N PRO A 144 2.55 -4.27 -1.06
CA PRO A 144 2.80 -3.76 -2.39
C PRO A 144 1.51 -3.80 -3.18
N ASP A 145 1.33 -2.91 -4.16
CA ASP A 145 0.25 -3.10 -5.13
C ASP A 145 0.43 -4.44 -5.85
N THR A 146 1.67 -4.69 -6.30
CA THR A 146 2.15 -5.98 -6.85
C THR A 146 3.64 -6.19 -6.55
N CYS A 147 4.07 -7.44 -6.37
CA CYS A 147 5.50 -7.77 -6.33
C CYS A 147 5.85 -9.14 -6.94
N LEU A 148 7.13 -9.31 -7.25
CA LEU A 148 7.73 -10.60 -7.66
C LEU A 148 8.64 -11.10 -6.54
N LEU A 149 8.29 -12.26 -5.99
CA LEU A 149 9.00 -12.89 -4.89
C LEU A 149 9.63 -14.21 -5.36
N PRO A 150 10.97 -14.25 -5.49
CA PRO A 150 11.66 -15.52 -5.71
C PRO A 150 11.46 -16.46 -4.52
N ASP A 151 11.36 -17.75 -4.80
CA ASP A 151 11.24 -18.79 -3.78
C ASP A 151 12.36 -18.69 -2.73
N ASN A 152 11.99 -19.02 -1.49
CA ASN A 152 12.88 -19.01 -0.33
C ASN A 152 13.44 -17.63 0.07
N GLN A 153 12.93 -16.53 -0.48
CA GLN A 153 13.27 -15.19 -0.01
C GLN A 153 12.22 -14.64 0.98
N PRO A 154 12.62 -13.86 1.99
CA PRO A 154 11.70 -13.24 2.93
C PRO A 154 11.02 -11.98 2.39
N PHE A 155 11.55 -11.40 1.29
CA PHE A 155 11.11 -10.15 0.69
C PHE A 155 11.19 -10.26 -0.84
N PRO A 156 10.34 -9.52 -1.59
CA PRO A 156 10.37 -9.54 -3.04
C PRO A 156 11.64 -8.89 -3.59
N CYS A 157 12.02 -9.23 -4.82
CA CYS A 157 13.12 -8.57 -5.52
C CYS A 157 12.66 -7.35 -6.31
N ILE A 158 11.42 -7.41 -6.83
CA ILE A 158 10.78 -6.34 -7.60
C ILE A 158 9.45 -6.00 -6.93
N VAL A 159 9.23 -4.73 -6.67
CA VAL A 159 7.96 -4.17 -6.20
C VAL A 159 7.45 -3.17 -7.22
N ILE A 160 6.13 -3.09 -7.39
CA ILE A 160 5.47 -2.14 -8.27
C ILE A 160 4.41 -1.43 -7.44
N GLU A 161 4.43 -0.09 -7.46
CA GLU A 161 3.49 0.80 -6.76
C GLU A 161 2.86 1.76 -7.79
N THR A 162 1.54 1.86 -7.81
CA THR A 162 0.80 2.64 -8.80
C THR A 162 0.48 4.03 -8.29
N GLY A 163 1.02 5.05 -8.98
CA GLY A 163 0.81 6.46 -8.64
C GLY A 163 -0.51 7.09 -9.07
N TRP A 164 -1.59 6.32 -9.29
CA TRP A 164 -2.82 6.85 -9.87
C TRP A 164 -3.53 7.86 -8.94
N SER A 165 -3.73 7.48 -7.69
CA SER A 165 -4.32 8.32 -6.63
C SER A 165 -3.25 8.88 -5.68
N ASP A 166 -2.08 8.26 -5.63
CA ASP A 166 -1.01 8.62 -4.70
C ASP A 166 -0.24 9.87 -5.13
N SER A 167 0.04 10.74 -4.15
CA SER A 167 0.97 11.85 -4.37
C SER A 167 2.39 11.35 -4.64
N TRP A 168 3.15 12.09 -5.46
CA TRP A 168 4.56 11.80 -5.73
C TRP A 168 5.41 11.65 -4.47
N ALA A 169 5.17 12.49 -3.46
CA ALA A 169 5.88 12.42 -2.19
C ALA A 169 5.60 11.11 -1.43
N LYS A 170 4.38 10.58 -1.52
CA LYS A 170 4.03 9.27 -0.94
C LYS A 170 4.74 8.14 -1.68
N LEU A 171 4.72 8.14 -3.02
CA LEU A 171 5.41 7.14 -3.83
C LEU A 171 6.92 7.10 -3.54
N CYS A 172 7.55 8.27 -3.39
CA CYS A 172 8.95 8.34 -3.00
C CYS A 172 9.22 7.69 -1.64
N ARG A 173 8.35 7.94 -0.64
CA ARG A 173 8.48 7.32 0.69
C ARG A 173 8.27 5.81 0.66
N ASP A 174 7.30 5.34 -0.11
CA ASP A 174 7.02 3.90 -0.25
C ASP A 174 8.18 3.20 -0.96
N LYS A 175 8.71 3.80 -2.04
CA LYS A 175 9.91 3.35 -2.74
C LYS A 175 11.14 3.31 -1.81
N ASP A 176 11.36 4.35 -1.01
CA ASP A 176 12.49 4.37 -0.06
C ASP A 176 12.33 3.32 1.06
N LEU A 177 11.12 3.12 1.58
CA LEU A 177 10.82 2.06 2.55
C LEU A 177 11.14 0.69 1.97
N TRP A 178 10.69 0.40 0.76
CA TRP A 178 10.95 -0.87 0.09
C TRP A 178 12.43 -1.10 -0.17
N LEU A 179 13.13 -0.14 -0.79
CA LEU A 179 14.54 -0.30 -1.14
C LEU A 179 15.45 -0.36 0.09
N HIS A 180 15.26 0.54 1.05
CA HIS A 180 16.16 0.63 2.21
C HIS A 180 15.76 -0.34 3.33
N GLY A 181 14.45 -0.48 3.58
CA GLY A 181 13.93 -1.41 4.57
C GLY A 181 14.04 -2.87 4.11
N GLY A 182 13.82 -3.14 2.82
CA GLY A 182 13.84 -4.49 2.25
C GLY A 182 15.23 -4.98 1.81
N PHE A 183 16.27 -4.14 1.91
CA PHE A 183 17.64 -4.49 1.54
C PHE A 183 18.14 -5.75 2.29
N PRO A 184 18.87 -6.68 1.64
CA PRO A 184 19.34 -6.62 0.26
C PRO A 184 18.39 -7.25 -0.77
N HIS A 185 17.22 -7.72 -0.34
CA HIS A 185 16.34 -8.54 -1.17
C HIS A 185 15.58 -7.68 -2.19
N VAL A 186 14.99 -6.56 -1.76
CA VAL A 186 14.33 -5.63 -2.67
C VAL A 186 15.38 -4.86 -3.46
N GLN A 187 15.36 -5.02 -4.78
CA GLN A 187 16.35 -4.43 -5.70
C GLN A 187 15.74 -3.34 -6.57
N PHE A 188 14.47 -3.50 -6.95
CA PHE A 188 13.79 -2.55 -7.83
C PHE A 188 12.40 -2.21 -7.30
N VAL A 189 12.04 -0.94 -7.43
CA VAL A 189 10.69 -0.43 -7.19
C VAL A 189 10.31 0.44 -8.38
N PHE A 190 9.17 0.16 -8.98
CA PHE A 190 8.60 0.89 -10.11
C PHE A 190 7.34 1.62 -9.70
#